data_AF-A0A8J6XZR6-F1
#
_entry.id   AF-A0A8J6XZR6-F1
#
_cell.length_a   1.000
_cell.length_b   1.000
_cell.length_c   1.000
_cell.angle_alpha   90.00
_cell.angle_beta   90.00
_cell.angle_gamma   90.00
#
_symmetry.space_group_name_H-M   'P 1'
#
loop_
_entity.id
_entity.type
_entity.pdbx_description
1 polymer ?
#
loop_
_entity_poly.entity_id
_entity_poly.type
_entity_poly.pdbx_seq_one_letter_code
_entity_poly.pdbx_strand_id
1 'polypeptide(L)'
;QYMAKPEAASGVLSREGDNIVANASVVQFTEITPDNIDSFHFHGSAADYPISAVIAVPHGQKSGTILMGRYESPDDPAQILQPTSVIDDLLGTIFTVQNFVVAGMLLVGLAALATAVLVFVLSLRLRKREIETMAKIGGARVRVAGVLVTEVAVVVLMSVLLAGALTLLTARFASTAVRLLLLQ
;
A
#
# COMPACT_ATOMS: atom_id res chain seq x y z
N GLN A 1 12.23 -34.47 -17.33
CA GLN A 1 12.44 -35.83 -16.82
C GLN A 1 12.00 -36.05 -15.35
N TYR A 2 11.90 -35.02 -14.49
CA TYR A 2 11.49 -35.20 -13.09
C TYR A 2 10.06 -35.74 -12.88
N MET A 3 9.13 -35.46 -13.80
CA MET A 3 7.73 -35.94 -13.73
C MET A 3 7.54 -37.42 -14.13
N ALA A 4 8.61 -38.13 -14.51
CA ALA A 4 8.59 -39.56 -14.79
C ALA A 4 9.05 -40.41 -13.59
N LYS A 5 9.57 -39.78 -12.54
CA LYS A 5 9.99 -40.49 -11.32
C LYS A 5 8.77 -40.82 -10.44
N PRO A 6 8.76 -41.95 -9.72
CA PRO A 6 7.64 -42.36 -8.87
C PRO A 6 7.27 -41.33 -7.81
N GLU A 7 8.24 -40.52 -7.36
CA GLU A 7 8.05 -39.49 -6.34
C GLU A 7 7.16 -38.31 -6.81
N ALA A 8 7.02 -38.10 -8.12
CA ALA A 8 6.21 -37.02 -8.71
C ALA A 8 4.76 -37.43 -9.01
N ALA A 9 4.36 -38.67 -8.68
CA ALA A 9 3.05 -39.22 -9.02
C ALA A 9 1.87 -38.44 -8.44
N SER A 10 2.06 -37.76 -7.30
CA SER A 10 1.02 -36.95 -6.65
C SER A 10 0.69 -35.65 -7.41
N GLY A 11 1.53 -35.22 -8.36
CA GLY A 11 1.37 -33.99 -9.13
C GLY A 11 0.95 -34.19 -10.58
N VAL A 12 0.76 -35.43 -11.05
CA VAL A 12 0.43 -35.74 -12.45
C VAL A 12 -1.07 -35.99 -12.59
N LEU A 13 -1.74 -35.17 -13.41
CA LEU A 13 -3.19 -35.25 -13.66
C LEU A 13 -3.54 -36.25 -14.76
N SER A 14 -2.70 -36.37 -15.80
CA SER A 14 -2.89 -37.34 -16.88
C SER A 14 -1.58 -37.71 -17.57
N ARG A 15 -1.49 -38.93 -18.11
CA ARG A 15 -0.39 -39.40 -18.93
C ARG A 15 -0.94 -40.08 -20.18
N GLU A 16 -0.64 -39.51 -21.34
CA GLU A 16 -1.08 -40.00 -22.64
C GLU A 16 0.12 -40.10 -23.58
N GLY A 17 0.65 -41.32 -23.72
CA GLY A 17 1.90 -41.56 -24.45
C GLY A 17 3.09 -40.82 -23.80
N ASP A 18 3.75 -39.96 -24.59
CA ASP A 18 4.87 -39.12 -24.15
C ASP A 18 4.41 -37.79 -23.48
N ASN A 19 3.10 -37.50 -23.51
CA ASN A 19 2.55 -36.29 -22.91
C ASN A 19 2.12 -36.53 -21.46
N ILE A 20 2.73 -35.78 -20.54
CA ILE A 20 2.40 -35.79 -19.11
C ILE A 20 1.80 -34.43 -18.77
N VAL A 21 0.52 -34.42 -18.39
CA VAL A 21 -0.18 -33.22 -17.93
C VAL A 21 -0.12 -33.18 -16.41
N ALA A 22 0.59 -32.21 -15.85
CA ALA A 22 0.76 -32.03 -14.40
C ALA A 22 -0.20 -30.96 -13.83
N ASN A 23 -0.45 -31.04 -12.54
CA ASN A 23 -1.29 -30.09 -11.80
C ASN A 23 -0.64 -28.70 -11.76
N ALA A 24 -1.44 -27.64 -11.89
CA ALA A 24 -0.98 -26.24 -11.77
C ALA A 24 -0.41 -25.91 -10.36
N SER A 25 -0.61 -26.79 -9.37
CA SER A 25 -0.04 -26.71 -8.03
C SER A 25 1.38 -27.28 -7.90
N VAL A 26 2.05 -27.65 -8.99
CA VAL A 26 3.47 -28.01 -8.96
C VAL A 26 4.25 -26.79 -8.47
N VAL A 27 4.82 -26.92 -7.27
CA VAL A 27 5.65 -25.89 -6.65
C VAL A 27 6.89 -25.71 -7.52
N GLN A 28 6.96 -24.60 -8.23
CA GLN A 28 8.20 -24.17 -8.86
C GLN A 28 9.13 -23.73 -7.74
N PHE A 29 10.20 -24.50 -7.50
CA PHE A 29 11.26 -24.07 -6.60
C PHE A 29 11.84 -22.76 -7.15
N THR A 30 11.57 -21.65 -6.48
CA THR A 30 12.04 -20.30 -6.87
C THR A 30 13.49 -20.06 -6.44
N GLU A 31 14.10 -21.04 -5.78
CA GLU A 31 15.43 -20.97 -5.19
C GLU A 31 16.33 -22.07 -5.76
N ILE A 32 17.52 -21.66 -6.20
CA ILE A 32 18.59 -22.55 -6.66
C ILE A 32 19.43 -22.92 -5.42
N THR A 33 19.49 -24.21 -5.12
CA THR A 33 20.27 -24.80 -4.03
C THR A 33 21.37 -25.71 -4.59
N PRO A 34 22.41 -26.05 -3.80
CA PRO A 34 23.42 -27.01 -4.23
C PRO A 34 22.84 -28.36 -4.67
N ASP A 35 21.73 -28.79 -4.07
CA ASP A 35 21.09 -30.08 -4.34
C ASP A 35 20.26 -30.08 -5.64
N ASN A 36 19.83 -28.91 -6.12
CA ASN A 36 18.94 -28.78 -7.28
C ASN A 36 19.57 -28.03 -8.47
N ILE A 37 20.80 -27.51 -8.35
CA ILE A 37 21.45 -26.71 -9.40
C ILE A 37 21.54 -27.45 -10.73
N ASP A 38 21.84 -28.75 -10.70
CA ASP A 38 21.94 -29.61 -11.89
C ASP A 38 20.57 -29.88 -12.56
N SER A 39 19.46 -29.51 -11.92
CA SER A 39 18.13 -29.60 -12.49
C SER A 39 17.78 -28.43 -13.42
N PHE A 40 18.48 -27.29 -13.28
CA PHE A 40 18.28 -26.11 -14.11
C PHE A 40 19.15 -26.20 -15.36
N HIS A 41 18.51 -26.23 -16.52
CA HIS A 41 19.20 -26.16 -17.80
C HIS A 41 18.45 -25.22 -18.73
N PHE A 42 19.22 -24.48 -19.51
CA PHE A 42 18.70 -23.44 -20.37
C PHE A 42 18.16 -24.03 -21.67
N HIS A 43 16.87 -23.85 -21.95
CA HIS A 43 16.25 -24.22 -23.24
C HIS A 43 16.14 -22.97 -24.11
N GLY A 44 17.20 -22.70 -24.88
CA GLY A 44 17.25 -21.54 -25.77
C GLY A 44 18.61 -21.42 -26.44
N SER A 45 18.65 -20.86 -27.65
CA SER A 45 19.91 -20.50 -28.30
C SER A 45 20.48 -19.26 -27.63
N ALA A 46 21.76 -19.23 -27.26
CA ALA A 46 22.38 -18.05 -26.65
C ALA A 46 22.26 -16.77 -27.52
N ALA A 47 22.07 -16.93 -28.84
CA ALA A 47 21.84 -15.81 -29.75
C ALA A 47 20.50 -15.08 -29.52
N ASP A 48 19.52 -15.75 -28.92
CA ASP A 48 18.18 -15.19 -28.66
C ASP A 48 18.09 -14.48 -27.30
N TYR A 49 19.15 -14.55 -26.48
CA TYR A 49 19.17 -14.03 -25.11
C TYR A 49 20.45 -13.22 -24.82
N PRO A 50 20.55 -12.00 -25.36
CA PRO A 50 21.70 -11.14 -25.09
C PRO A 50 21.79 -10.79 -23.60
N ILE A 51 23.03 -10.59 -23.11
CA ILE A 51 23.27 -10.12 -21.75
C ILE A 51 22.68 -8.72 -21.62
N SER A 52 21.66 -8.58 -20.77
CA SER A 52 20.97 -7.30 -20.53
C SER A 52 21.42 -6.60 -19.24
N ALA A 53 22.10 -7.32 -18.34
CA ALA A 53 22.56 -6.80 -17.07
C ALA A 53 23.83 -7.52 -16.60
N VAL A 54 24.68 -6.79 -15.87
CA VAL A 54 25.89 -7.32 -15.24
C VAL A 54 25.96 -6.78 -13.81
N ILE A 55 26.27 -7.65 -12.86
CA ILE A 55 26.60 -7.24 -11.49
C ILE A 55 28.10 -7.01 -11.41
N ALA A 56 28.51 -5.74 -11.34
CA ALA A 56 29.90 -5.39 -11.12
C ALA A 56 30.21 -5.35 -9.61
N VAL A 57 31.24 -6.09 -9.18
CA VAL A 57 31.72 -6.10 -7.79
C VAL A 57 33.09 -5.43 -7.73
N PRO A 58 33.16 -4.10 -7.52
CA PRO A 58 34.42 -3.37 -7.47
C PRO A 58 35.22 -3.75 -6.20
N HIS A 59 36.55 -3.81 -6.32
CA HIS A 59 37.46 -4.14 -5.20
C HIS A 59 37.49 -3.11 -4.06
N GLY A 60 36.91 -1.93 -4.28
CA GLY A 60 36.80 -0.87 -3.29
C GLY A 60 36.11 0.37 -3.83
N GLN A 61 35.94 1.36 -2.96
CA GLN A 61 35.19 2.59 -3.27
C GLN A 61 35.75 3.32 -4.49
N LYS A 62 37.08 3.54 -4.54
CA LYS A 62 37.74 4.21 -5.68
C LYS A 62 37.46 3.53 -7.01
N SER A 63 37.59 2.21 -7.09
CA SER A 63 37.31 1.45 -8.32
C SER A 63 35.84 1.51 -8.69
N GLY A 64 34.93 1.51 -7.71
CA GLY A 64 33.49 1.66 -7.94
C GLY A 64 33.14 3.03 -8.51
N THR A 65 33.67 4.11 -7.93
CA THR A 65 33.45 5.47 -8.43
C THR A 65 34.01 5.67 -9.84
N ILE A 66 35.20 5.15 -10.14
CA ILE A 66 35.77 5.22 -11.50
C ILE A 66 34.89 4.44 -12.49
N LEU A 67 34.39 3.26 -12.09
CA LEU A 67 33.50 2.47 -12.93
C LEU A 67 32.19 3.23 -13.19
N MET A 68 31.58 3.84 -12.17
CA MET A 68 30.40 4.69 -12.34
C MET A 68 30.64 5.82 -13.33
N GLY A 69 31.74 6.58 -13.13
CA GLY A 69 32.10 7.70 -14.01
C GLY A 69 32.31 7.33 -15.48
N ARG A 70 32.61 6.06 -15.80
CA ARG A 70 32.74 5.61 -17.20
C ARG A 70 31.40 5.50 -17.93
N TYR A 71 30.30 5.33 -17.19
CA TYR A 71 28.94 5.15 -17.72
C TYR A 71 28.04 6.36 -17.40
N GLU A 72 28.60 7.54 -17.10
CA GLU A 72 27.86 8.78 -16.87
C GLU A 72 27.44 9.48 -18.20
N SER A 73 27.95 9.04 -19.34
CA SER A 73 27.67 9.67 -20.63
C SER A 73 26.20 9.45 -21.03
N PRO A 74 25.44 10.51 -21.39
CA PRO A 74 24.05 10.38 -21.85
C PRO A 74 23.90 9.54 -23.13
N ASP A 75 24.97 9.44 -23.92
CA ASP A 75 25.02 8.72 -25.19
C ASP A 75 25.42 7.24 -25.04
N ASP A 76 25.74 6.78 -23.82
CA ASP A 76 26.08 5.38 -23.57
C ASP A 76 24.81 4.51 -23.56
N PRO A 77 24.73 3.43 -24.36
CA PRO A 77 23.58 2.53 -24.34
C PRO A 77 23.44 1.75 -23.01
N ALA A 78 24.45 1.77 -22.14
CA ALA A 78 24.44 1.10 -20.84
C ALA A 78 24.44 2.10 -19.68
N GLN A 79 23.62 1.83 -18.66
CA GLN A 79 23.58 2.58 -17.42
C GLN A 79 24.09 1.73 -16.26
N ILE A 80 24.96 2.31 -15.44
CA ILE A 80 25.34 1.74 -14.16
C ILE A 80 24.52 2.39 -13.04
N LEU A 81 24.02 1.57 -12.13
CA LEU A 81 23.23 2.02 -11.00
C LEU A 81 23.69 1.29 -9.75
N GLN A 82 23.64 1.97 -8.61
CA GLN A 82 23.81 1.36 -7.30
C GLN A 82 22.41 1.07 -6.75
N PRO A 83 21.90 -0.17 -6.85
CA PRO A 83 20.48 -0.44 -6.63
C PRO A 83 20.00 0.01 -5.24
N THR A 84 20.82 -0.18 -4.21
CA THR A 84 20.50 0.23 -2.85
C THR A 84 20.34 1.75 -2.73
N SER A 85 21.28 2.53 -3.28
CA SER A 85 21.20 4.00 -3.24
C SER A 85 19.98 4.52 -3.98
N VAL A 86 19.72 4.00 -5.18
CA VAL A 86 18.57 4.43 -5.99
C VAL A 86 17.26 4.14 -5.28
N ILE A 87 17.12 2.95 -4.70
CA ILE A 87 15.92 2.58 -3.93
C ILE A 87 15.79 3.44 -2.67
N ASP A 88 16.88 3.68 -1.95
CA ASP A 88 16.89 4.52 -0.74
C ASP A 88 16.48 5.97 -1.06
N ASP A 89 16.97 6.55 -2.16
CA ASP A 89 16.63 7.90 -2.60
C ASP A 89 15.16 8.02 -3.03
N LEU A 90 14.67 7.03 -3.80
CA LEU A 90 13.27 6.96 -4.22
C LEU A 90 12.33 6.83 -3.00
N LEU A 91 12.64 5.91 -2.09
CA LEU A 91 11.87 5.71 -0.86
C LEU A 91 11.92 6.95 0.04
N GLY A 92 13.09 7.58 0.18
CA GLY A 92 13.26 8.80 0.98
C GLY A 92 12.36 9.94 0.48
N THR A 93 12.26 10.10 -0.83
CA THR A 93 11.35 11.08 -1.45
C THR A 93 9.89 10.74 -1.15
N ILE A 94 9.48 9.48 -1.33
CA ILE A 94 8.11 9.02 -1.07
C ILE A 94 7.71 9.24 0.39
N PHE A 95 8.58 8.86 1.34
CA PHE A 95 8.30 9.04 2.77
C PHE A 95 8.22 10.52 3.16
N THR A 96 9.03 11.37 2.54
CA THR A 96 8.96 12.82 2.77
C THR A 96 7.60 13.38 2.34
N VAL A 97 7.14 13.03 1.13
CA VAL A 97 5.82 13.46 0.63
C VAL A 97 4.70 12.91 1.52
N GLN A 98 4.77 11.64 1.92
CA GLN A 98 3.80 11.04 2.85
C GLN A 98 3.72 11.84 4.15
N ASN A 99 4.85 12.19 4.75
CA ASN A 99 4.89 12.94 6.00
C ASN A 99 4.23 14.33 5.87
N PHE A 100 4.47 15.04 4.78
CA PHE A 100 3.80 16.33 4.53
C PHE A 100 2.29 16.17 4.38
N VAL A 101 1.85 15.16 3.64
CA VAL A 101 0.42 14.88 3.45
C VAL A 101 -0.24 14.51 4.79
N VAL A 102 0.39 13.66 5.59
CA VAL A 102 -0.11 13.28 6.92
C VAL A 102 -0.17 14.49 7.86
N ALA A 103 0.86 15.33 7.87
CA ALA A 103 0.87 16.57 8.66
C ALA A 103 -0.25 17.53 8.24
N GLY A 104 -0.47 17.68 6.93
CA GLY A 104 -1.59 18.45 6.37
C GLY A 104 -2.95 17.91 6.79
N MET A 105 -3.16 16.59 6.69
CA MET A 105 -4.41 15.94 7.13
C MET A 105 -4.64 16.12 8.64
N LEU A 106 -3.59 16.03 9.45
CA LEU A 106 -3.69 16.28 10.89
C LEU A 106 -4.12 17.72 11.19
N LEU A 107 -3.53 18.71 10.52
CA LEU A 107 -3.90 20.12 10.67
C LEU A 107 -5.37 20.36 10.29
N VAL A 108 -5.80 19.86 9.14
CA VAL A 108 -7.20 19.99 8.68
C VAL A 108 -8.15 19.27 9.64
N GLY A 109 -7.77 18.08 10.11
CA GLY A 109 -8.54 17.32 11.10
C GLY A 109 -8.71 18.09 12.42
N LEU A 110 -7.64 18.71 12.93
CA LEU A 110 -7.70 19.56 14.12
C LEU A 110 -8.58 20.79 13.91
N ALA A 111 -8.49 21.45 12.75
CA ALA A 111 -9.35 22.57 12.42
C ALA A 111 -10.82 22.16 12.37
N ALA A 112 -11.15 21.03 11.71
CA ALA A 112 -12.50 20.50 11.65
C ALA A 112 -13.06 20.13 13.04
N LEU A 113 -12.22 19.54 13.91
CA LEU A 113 -12.59 19.27 15.32
C LEU A 113 -12.87 20.56 16.10
N ALA A 114 -12.02 21.58 15.95
CA ALA A 114 -12.23 22.88 16.59
C ALA A 114 -13.55 23.53 16.11
N THR A 115 -13.85 23.44 14.81
CA THR A 115 -15.13 23.89 14.24
C THR A 115 -16.30 23.11 14.83
N ALA A 116 -16.21 21.78 14.93
CA ALA A 116 -17.27 20.96 15.52
C ALA A 116 -17.51 21.34 16.99
N VAL A 117 -16.46 21.51 17.79
CA VAL A 117 -16.56 21.99 19.18
C VAL A 117 -17.24 23.36 19.24
N LEU A 118 -16.84 24.30 18.39
CA LEU A 118 -17.44 25.63 18.33
C LEU A 118 -18.95 25.56 18.03
N VAL A 119 -19.36 24.72 17.07
CA VAL A 119 -20.77 24.50 16.73
C VAL A 119 -21.54 23.94 17.93
N PHE A 120 -21.01 22.94 18.62
CA PHE A 120 -21.67 22.40 19.82
C PHE A 120 -21.76 23.41 20.96
N VAL A 121 -20.71 24.18 21.22
CA VAL A 121 -20.72 25.25 22.23
C VAL A 121 -21.78 26.29 21.89
N LEU A 122 -21.89 26.68 20.62
CA LEU A 122 -22.91 27.63 20.18
C LEU A 122 -24.32 27.05 20.32
N SER A 123 -24.53 25.78 19.94
CA SER A 123 -25.82 25.10 20.12
C SER A 123 -26.24 25.04 21.59
N LEU A 124 -25.31 24.71 22.50
CA LEU A 124 -25.59 24.74 23.94
C LEU A 124 -25.91 26.15 24.45
N ARG A 125 -25.21 27.17 23.95
CA ARG A 125 -25.46 28.58 24.30
C ARG A 125 -26.85 29.04 23.87
N LEU A 126 -27.31 28.62 22.68
CA LEU A 126 -28.64 28.95 22.16
C LEU A 126 -29.75 28.24 22.96
N ARG A 127 -29.50 27.02 23.43
CA ARG A 127 -30.44 26.19 24.21
C ARG A 127 -30.55 26.57 25.69
N LYS A 128 -29.84 27.61 26.15
CA LYS A 128 -29.90 28.06 27.55
C LYS A 128 -31.33 28.31 28.03
N ARG A 129 -32.19 28.89 27.18
CA ARG A 129 -33.62 29.15 27.51
C ARG A 129 -34.44 27.87 27.64
N GLU A 130 -34.15 26.85 26.84
CA GLU A 130 -34.79 25.53 26.92
C GLU A 130 -34.40 24.83 28.23
N ILE A 131 -33.11 24.87 28.57
CA ILE A 131 -32.55 24.31 29.81
C ILE A 131 -33.20 24.97 31.04
N GLU A 132 -33.34 26.30 31.04
CA GLU A 132 -34.02 27.04 32.10
C GLU A 132 -35.51 26.67 32.21
N THR A 133 -36.19 26.47 31.08
CA THR A 133 -37.59 26.04 31.06
C THR A 133 -37.74 24.64 31.63
N MET A 134 -36.89 23.69 31.23
CA MET A 134 -36.90 22.32 31.77
C MET A 134 -36.67 22.30 33.28
N ALA A 135 -35.79 23.15 33.79
CA ALA A 135 -35.57 23.28 35.24
C ALA A 135 -36.81 23.85 35.96
N LYS A 136 -37.49 24.84 35.37
CA LYS A 136 -38.69 25.46 35.95
C LYS A 136 -39.90 24.52 36.03
N ILE A 137 -40.05 23.59 35.09
CA ILE A 137 -41.12 22.57 35.10
C ILE A 137 -40.79 21.34 35.97
N GLY A 138 -39.72 21.39 36.78
CA GLY A 138 -39.35 20.33 37.72
C GLY A 138 -38.35 19.30 37.19
N GLY A 139 -37.69 19.56 36.06
CA GLY A 139 -36.67 18.67 35.51
C GLY A 139 -35.43 18.56 36.41
N ALA A 140 -35.08 17.34 36.83
CA ALA A 140 -33.85 17.09 37.56
C ALA A 140 -32.61 17.41 36.68
N ARG A 141 -31.57 18.02 37.26
CA ARG A 141 -30.34 18.42 36.54
C ARG A 141 -29.71 17.27 35.73
N VAL A 142 -29.77 16.04 36.27
CA VAL A 142 -29.27 14.83 35.62
C VAL A 142 -30.09 14.47 34.37
N ARG A 143 -31.41 14.64 34.40
CA ARG A 143 -32.29 14.37 33.25
C ARG A 143 -32.03 15.37 32.12
N VAL A 144 -31.87 16.65 32.46
CA VAL A 144 -31.56 17.70 31.47
C VAL A 144 -30.19 17.46 30.82
N ALA A 145 -29.16 17.13 31.63
CA ALA A 145 -27.86 16.75 31.09
C ALA A 145 -27.93 15.50 30.20
N GLY A 146 -28.70 14.49 30.59
CA GLY A 146 -28.91 13.27 29.81
C GLY A 146 -29.47 13.52 28.41
N VAL A 147 -30.43 14.44 28.27
CA VAL A 147 -30.97 14.82 26.95
C VAL A 147 -29.88 15.43 26.06
N LEU A 148 -29.10 16.38 26.58
CA LEU A 148 -28.04 17.04 25.83
C LEU A 148 -26.94 16.06 25.41
N VAL A 149 -26.52 15.17 26.32
CA VAL A 149 -25.52 14.13 26.03
C VAL A 149 -26.03 13.18 24.97
N THR A 150 -27.31 12.78 25.04
CA THR A 150 -27.91 11.87 24.06
C THR A 150 -27.93 12.51 22.67
N GLU A 151 -28.27 13.79 22.57
CA GLU A 151 -28.25 14.49 21.30
C GLU A 151 -26.84 14.55 20.68
N VAL A 152 -25.84 14.96 21.47
CA VAL A 152 -24.45 15.00 21.01
C VAL A 152 -23.99 13.60 20.59
N ALA A 153 -24.31 12.57 21.37
CA ALA A 153 -23.95 11.19 21.07
C ALA A 153 -24.58 10.70 19.76
N VAL A 154 -25.86 11.01 19.52
CA VAL A 154 -26.56 10.66 18.26
C VAL A 154 -25.91 11.36 17.07
N VAL A 155 -25.63 12.66 17.17
CA VAL A 155 -24.99 13.42 16.08
C VAL A 155 -23.59 12.87 15.77
N VAL A 156 -22.78 12.59 16.79
CA VAL A 156 -21.43 12.03 16.63
C VAL A 156 -21.51 10.64 16.00
N LEU A 157 -22.41 9.78 16.47
CA LEU A 157 -22.60 8.43 15.92
C LEU A 157 -23.00 8.47 14.46
N MET A 158 -23.97 9.31 14.09
CA MET A 158 -24.38 9.49 12.69
C MET A 158 -23.24 10.05 11.82
N SER A 159 -22.44 10.97 12.36
CA SER A 159 -21.29 11.54 11.65
C SER A 159 -20.23 10.47 11.38
N VAL A 160 -19.92 9.61 12.35
CA VAL A 160 -18.96 8.51 12.21
C VAL A 160 -19.47 7.49 11.19
N LEU A 161 -20.75 7.13 11.24
CA LEU A 161 -21.34 6.21 10.27
C LEU A 161 -21.28 6.78 8.84
N LEU A 162 -21.63 8.05 8.67
CA LEU A 162 -21.57 8.72 7.37
C LEU A 162 -20.14 8.83 6.84
N ALA A 163 -19.20 9.26 7.69
CA ALA A 163 -17.79 9.32 7.34
C ALA A 163 -17.25 7.94 6.94
N GLY A 164 -17.53 6.91 7.73
CA GLY A 164 -17.14 5.53 7.42
C GLY A 164 -17.73 5.02 6.11
N ALA A 165 -19.00 5.31 5.83
CA ALA A 165 -19.65 4.95 4.57
C ALA A 165 -18.99 5.65 3.37
N LEU A 166 -18.69 6.94 3.47
CA LEU A 166 -17.98 7.70 2.44
C LEU A 166 -16.56 7.20 2.23
N THR A 167 -15.83 6.87 3.30
CA THR A 167 -14.49 6.27 3.22
C THR A 167 -14.54 4.91 2.52
N LEU A 168 -15.47 4.04 2.88
CA LEU A 168 -15.63 2.73 2.23
C LEU A 168 -15.97 2.85 0.74
N LEU A 169 -16.89 3.76 0.40
CA LEU A 169 -17.26 4.03 -0.98
C LEU A 169 -16.03 4.52 -1.76
N THR A 170 -15.29 5.48 -1.21
CA THR A 170 -14.08 6.02 -1.85
C THR A 170 -13.03 4.92 -2.04
N ALA A 171 -12.79 4.07 -1.04
CA ALA A 171 -11.82 2.96 -1.13
C ALA A 171 -12.19 1.93 -2.21
N ARG A 172 -13.49 1.70 -2.46
CA ARG A 172 -13.97 0.78 -3.51
C ARG A 172 -13.80 1.36 -4.92
N PHE A 173 -14.02 2.65 -5.10
CA PHE A 173 -13.98 3.31 -6.42
C PHE A 173 -12.63 3.97 -6.75
N ALA A 174 -11.71 4.08 -5.78
CA ALA A 174 -10.41 4.72 -5.94
C ALA A 174 -9.60 4.11 -7.11
N SER A 175 -9.58 2.78 -7.23
CA SER A 175 -8.86 2.11 -8.32
C SER A 175 -9.41 2.45 -9.70
N THR A 176 -10.74 2.60 -9.83
CA THR A 176 -11.41 2.99 -11.07
C THR A 176 -11.18 4.46 -11.39
N ALA A 177 -11.24 5.34 -10.38
CA ALA A 177 -11.01 6.77 -10.54
C ALA A 177 -9.56 7.09 -10.95
N VAL A 178 -8.58 6.45 -10.31
CA VAL A 178 -7.15 6.60 -10.66
C VAL A 178 -6.88 6.11 -12.08
N ARG A 179 -7.48 4.99 -12.50
CA ARG A 179 -7.35 4.50 -13.88
C ARG A 179 -7.94 5.48 -14.90
N LEU A 180 -9.10 6.06 -14.63
CA LEU A 180 -9.73 7.06 -15.50
C LEU A 180 -8.92 8.36 -15.60
N LEU A 181 -8.30 8.78 -14.48
CA LEU A 181 -7.54 10.03 -14.41
C LEU A 181 -6.13 9.91 -15.03
N LEU A 182 -5.53 8.71 -15.02
CA LEU A 182 -4.23 8.42 -15.65
C LEU A 182 -4.33 8.04 -17.13
N LEU A 183 -5.52 7.66 -17.62
CA LEU A 183 -5.78 7.35 -19.02
C LEU A 183 -6.26 8.58 -19.83
N GLN A 184 -6.34 9.75 -19.20
CA GLN A 184 -6.44 11.06 -19.86
C GLN A 184 -5.08 11.77 -19.83
#